data_AF-A0A0M3HG03-F1
#
_entry.id   AF-A0A0M3HG03-F1
#
_cell.length_a   1.000
_cell.length_b   1.000
_cell.length_c   1.000
_cell.angle_alpha   90.00
_cell.angle_beta   90.00
_cell.angle_gamma   90.00
#
_symmetry.space_group_name_H-M   'P 1'
#
loop_
_entity.id
_entity.type
_entity.pdbx_description
1 polymer ?
#
loop_
_entity_poly.entity_id
_entity_poly.type
_entity_poly.pdbx_seq_one_letter_code
_entity_poly.pdbx_strand_id
1 'polypeptide(L)'
;MDRRPLLLNSVLLRQNPHNAHEWLNRVQLYEGNKIKQVETYEEAVRTVQPKFQTGKLSSIWISFAKFYEREKQLNDARAIFEKGLEPAYCKVDDLATVWCEYAEFELRHREPERARKLMQRATAAPPRRSHYFDDSEPVQYRVYKSLKVS
;
A
#
# COMPACT_ATOMS: atom_id res chain seq x y z
N MET A 1 -5.84 -33.34 -0.91
CA MET A 1 -5.62 -31.89 -1.07
C MET A 1 -4.13 -31.64 -0.94
N ASP A 2 -3.47 -31.38 -2.06
CA ASP A 2 -2.02 -31.20 -2.13
C ASP A 2 -1.56 -30.00 -1.30
N ARG A 3 -0.84 -30.26 -0.21
CA ARG A 3 -0.26 -29.24 0.68
C ARG A 3 1.01 -28.59 0.12
N ARG A 4 1.44 -29.04 -1.06
CA ARG A 4 2.67 -28.62 -1.75
C ARG A 4 2.75 -27.10 -2.04
N PRO A 5 1.68 -26.42 -2.51
CA PRO A 5 1.76 -24.98 -2.77
C PRO A 5 1.78 -24.14 -1.49
N LEU A 6 1.12 -24.58 -0.41
CA LEU A 6 1.18 -23.90 0.90
C LEU A 6 2.58 -23.98 1.52
N LEU A 7 3.23 -25.14 1.42
CA LEU A 7 4.59 -25.33 1.90
C LEU A 7 5.58 -24.48 1.11
N LEU A 8 5.48 -24.49 -0.22
CA LEU A 8 6.34 -23.66 -1.07
C LEU A 8 6.20 -22.18 -0.75
N ASN A 9 4.96 -21.67 -0.65
CA ASN A 9 4.70 -20.28 -0.30
C ASN A 9 5.21 -19.93 1.12
N SER A 10 5.08 -20.85 2.09
CA SER A 10 5.65 -20.64 3.43
C SER A 10 7.19 -20.54 3.43
N VAL A 11 7.86 -21.26 2.53
CA VAL A 11 9.32 -21.17 2.35
C VAL A 11 9.70 -19.85 1.68
N LEU A 12 8.95 -19.42 0.66
CA LEU A 12 9.18 -18.14 -0.03
C LEU A 12 8.98 -16.94 0.90
N LEU A 13 7.96 -16.96 1.76
CA LEU A 13 7.73 -15.92 2.77
C LEU A 13 8.79 -15.94 3.88
N ARG A 14 9.38 -17.10 4.20
CA ARG A 14 10.54 -17.17 5.12
C ARG A 14 11.81 -16.58 4.49
N GLN A 15 11.98 -16.74 3.19
CA GLN A 15 13.11 -16.17 2.46
C GLN A 15 12.96 -14.67 2.27
N ASN A 16 11.76 -14.21 1.90
CA ASN A 16 11.46 -12.80 1.63
C ASN A 16 10.11 -12.39 2.24
N PRO A 17 10.07 -12.03 3.54
CA PRO A 17 8.83 -11.65 4.22
C PRO A 17 8.17 -10.38 3.67
N HIS A 18 8.93 -9.53 2.98
CA HIS A 18 8.46 -8.25 2.44
C HIS A 18 7.91 -8.34 1.01
N ASN A 19 7.74 -9.55 0.46
CA ASN A 19 7.20 -9.74 -0.88
C ASN A 19 5.67 -9.72 -0.87
N ALA A 20 5.09 -8.64 -1.39
CA ALA A 20 3.64 -8.45 -1.45
C ALA A 20 2.92 -9.49 -2.31
N HIS A 21 3.57 -9.97 -3.38
CA HIS A 21 2.97 -10.93 -4.30
C HIS A 21 2.78 -12.30 -3.65
N GLU A 22 3.75 -12.74 -2.86
CA GLU A 22 3.67 -14.03 -2.17
C GLU A 22 2.58 -14.05 -1.08
N TRP A 23 2.37 -12.92 -0.39
CA TRP A 23 1.26 -12.77 0.54
C TRP A 23 -0.10 -12.88 -0.17
N LEU A 24 -0.26 -12.26 -1.33
CA LEU A 24 -1.49 -12.37 -2.13
C LEU A 24 -1.74 -13.79 -2.64
N ASN A 25 -0.69 -14.48 -3.11
CA ASN A 25 -0.78 -15.88 -3.51
C ASN A 25 -1.22 -16.76 -2.33
N ARG A 26 -0.69 -16.50 -1.13
CA ARG A 26 -1.09 -17.22 0.09
C ARG A 26 -2.58 -17.07 0.40
N VAL A 27 -3.13 -15.87 0.24
CA VAL A 27 -4.56 -15.62 0.46
C VAL A 27 -5.41 -16.40 -0.55
N GLN A 28 -5.00 -16.44 -1.82
CA GLN A 28 -5.69 -17.25 -2.84
C GLN A 28 -5.66 -18.75 -2.49
N LEU A 29 -4.57 -19.25 -1.91
CA LEU A 29 -4.49 -20.64 -1.45
C LEU A 29 -5.46 -20.96 -0.29
N TYR A 30 -5.92 -19.96 0.45
CA TYR A 30 -6.94 -20.10 1.49
C TYR A 30 -8.36 -19.77 1.00
N GLU A 31 -8.59 -19.69 -0.31
CA GLU A 31 -9.91 -19.49 -0.89
C GLU A 31 -10.89 -20.57 -0.41
N GLY A 32 -11.94 -20.14 0.30
CA GLY A 32 -12.91 -21.00 0.98
C GLY A 32 -12.85 -20.94 2.52
N ASN A 33 -11.73 -20.50 3.12
CA ASN A 33 -11.65 -20.26 4.57
C ASN A 33 -11.38 -18.79 4.88
N LYS A 34 -12.48 -18.03 5.07
CA LYS A 34 -12.49 -16.59 5.29
C LYS A 34 -11.64 -16.16 6.49
N ILE A 35 -11.70 -16.92 7.59
CA ILE A 35 -10.97 -16.61 8.83
C ILE A 35 -9.47 -16.60 8.55
N LYS A 36 -8.96 -17.65 7.90
CA LYS A 36 -7.54 -17.76 7.55
C LYS A 36 -7.09 -16.73 6.53
N GLN A 37 -7.98 -16.31 5.62
CA GLN A 37 -7.68 -15.25 4.66
C GLN A 37 -7.47 -13.91 5.38
N VAL A 38 -8.35 -13.55 6.31
CA VAL A 38 -8.21 -12.33 7.13
C VAL A 38 -6.95 -12.38 7.97
N GLU A 39 -6.69 -13.48 8.68
CA GLU A 39 -5.46 -13.65 9.46
C GLU A 39 -4.20 -13.47 8.60
N THR A 40 -4.20 -14.05 7.39
CA THR A 40 -3.08 -13.93 6.44
C THR A 40 -2.90 -12.48 5.97
N TYR A 41 -3.98 -11.74 5.70
CA TYR A 41 -3.89 -10.33 5.35
C TYR A 41 -3.36 -9.47 6.50
N GLU A 42 -3.81 -9.73 7.73
CA GLU A 42 -3.31 -9.02 8.90
C GLU A 42 -1.82 -9.30 9.14
N GLU A 43 -1.39 -10.56 9.02
CA GLU A 43 0.02 -10.93 9.07
C GLU A 43 0.83 -10.24 7.98
N ALA A 44 0.32 -10.20 6.74
CA ALA A 44 0.98 -9.52 5.62
C ALA A 44 1.19 -8.03 5.90
N VAL A 45 0.16 -7.34 6.38
CA VAL A 45 0.24 -5.91 6.70
C VAL A 45 1.20 -5.62 7.86
N ARG A 46 1.26 -6.49 8.88
CA ARG A 46 2.21 -6.33 10.01
C ARG A 46 3.66 -6.60 9.60
N THR A 47 3.89 -7.49 8.64
CA THR A 47 5.24 -7.94 8.27
C THR A 47 5.84 -7.15 7.12
N VAL A 48 5.04 -6.69 6.15
CA VAL A 48 5.53 -5.94 5.00
C VAL A 48 5.78 -4.49 5.41
N GLN A 49 7.05 -4.13 5.52
CA GLN A 49 7.46 -2.74 5.78
C GLN A 49 7.56 -1.96 4.47
N PRO A 50 7.02 -0.74 4.38
CA PRO A 50 7.09 0.08 3.16
C PRO A 50 8.51 0.33 2.64
N LYS A 51 9.51 0.38 3.53
CA LYS A 51 10.92 0.63 3.20
C LYS A 51 11.62 -0.50 2.47
N PHE A 52 11.22 -1.75 2.74
CA PHE A 52 11.85 -2.95 2.20
C PHE A 52 10.89 -3.72 1.28
N GLN A 53 9.78 -3.07 0.88
CA GLN A 53 8.76 -3.72 0.07
C GLN A 53 9.35 -4.23 -1.25
N THR A 54 9.12 -5.51 -1.52
CA THR A 54 9.40 -6.11 -2.82
C THR A 54 8.05 -6.35 -3.49
N GLY A 55 7.68 -5.48 -4.43
CA GLY A 55 6.33 -5.37 -4.97
C GLY A 55 5.55 -4.19 -4.38
N LYS A 56 4.25 -4.14 -4.69
CA LYS A 56 3.38 -3.00 -4.33
C LYS A 56 2.60 -3.31 -3.05
N LEU A 57 2.95 -2.65 -1.94
CA LEU A 57 2.18 -2.74 -0.68
C LEU A 57 0.72 -2.27 -0.89
N SER A 58 0.51 -1.29 -1.78
CA SER A 58 -0.82 -0.83 -2.18
C SER A 58 -1.71 -1.96 -2.66
N SER A 59 -1.17 -2.93 -3.41
CA SER A 59 -1.93 -4.08 -3.91
C SER A 59 -2.42 -5.02 -2.80
N ILE A 60 -1.71 -5.11 -1.66
CA ILE A 60 -2.17 -5.86 -0.49
C ILE A 60 -3.41 -5.20 0.11
N TRP A 61 -3.32 -3.90 0.38
CA TRP A 61 -4.42 -3.11 0.94
C TRP A 61 -5.66 -3.13 0.04
N ILE A 62 -5.47 -2.94 -1.27
CA ILE A 62 -6.55 -2.98 -2.25
C ILE A 62 -7.21 -4.36 -2.28
N SER A 63 -6.42 -5.43 -2.31
CA SER A 63 -6.98 -6.80 -2.30
C SER A 63 -7.69 -7.11 -0.99
N PHE A 64 -7.18 -6.62 0.15
CA PHE A 64 -7.82 -6.82 1.44
C PHE A 64 -9.15 -6.07 1.54
N ALA A 65 -9.22 -4.84 1.04
CA ALA A 65 -10.48 -4.10 0.98
C ALA A 65 -11.48 -4.75 -0.01
N LYS A 66 -11.02 -5.23 -1.17
CA LYS A 66 -11.86 -5.99 -2.12
C LYS A 66 -12.38 -7.30 -1.52
N PHE A 67 -11.65 -7.92 -0.62
CA PHE A 67 -12.11 -9.08 0.15
C PHE A 67 -13.32 -8.71 1.03
N TYR A 68 -13.22 -7.64 1.82
CA TYR A 68 -14.34 -7.14 2.63
C TYR A 68 -15.52 -6.63 1.80
N GLU A 69 -15.26 -6.05 0.63
CA GLU A 69 -16.29 -5.64 -0.34
C GLU A 69 -17.14 -6.85 -0.79
N ARG A 70 -16.50 -7.99 -1.10
CA ARG A 70 -17.19 -9.24 -1.47
C ARG A 70 -18.05 -9.79 -0.33
N GLU A 71 -17.61 -9.61 0.91
CA GLU A 71 -18.33 -9.99 2.12
C GLU A 71 -19.45 -9.01 2.50
N LYS A 72 -19.67 -7.95 1.70
CA LYS A 72 -20.64 -6.87 1.94
C LYS A 72 -20.36 -6.08 3.24
N GLN A 73 -19.14 -6.18 3.77
CA GLN A 73 -18.71 -5.47 4.97
C GLN A 73 -18.08 -4.12 4.58
N LEU A 74 -18.93 -3.17 4.19
CA LEU A 74 -18.46 -1.86 3.67
C LEU A 74 -17.74 -1.03 4.73
N ASN A 75 -18.14 -1.15 6.00
CA ASN A 75 -17.51 -0.40 7.09
C ASN A 75 -16.10 -0.90 7.36
N ASP A 76 -15.90 -2.22 7.32
CA ASP A 76 -14.57 -2.83 7.52
C ASP A 76 -13.67 -2.53 6.32
N ALA A 77 -14.19 -2.61 5.09
CA ALA A 77 -13.44 -2.22 3.89
C ALA A 77 -12.93 -0.77 3.97
N ARG A 78 -13.76 0.17 4.44
CA ARG A 78 -13.34 1.57 4.69
C ARG A 78 -12.25 1.67 5.75
N ALA A 79 -12.40 0.95 6.86
CA ALA A 79 -11.39 0.95 7.92
C ALA A 79 -10.04 0.42 7.42
N ILE A 80 -10.05 -0.60 6.53
CA ILE A 80 -8.85 -1.11 5.88
C ILE A 80 -8.24 -0.07 4.93
N PHE A 81 -9.05 0.63 4.13
CA PHE A 81 -8.54 1.69 3.26
C PHE A 81 -7.92 2.84 4.06
N GLU A 82 -8.56 3.32 5.13
CA GLU A 82 -7.99 4.38 5.99
C GLU A 82 -6.67 3.92 6.63
N LYS A 83 -6.62 2.69 7.16
CA LYS A 83 -5.36 2.10 7.66
C LYS A 83 -4.30 1.97 6.57
N GLY A 84 -4.71 1.75 5.33
CA GLY A 84 -3.82 1.73 4.16
C GLY A 84 -3.27 3.09 3.79
N LEU A 85 -3.81 4.20 4.30
CA LEU A 85 -3.31 5.56 4.06
C LEU A 85 -2.30 6.03 5.10
N GLU A 86 -2.19 5.35 6.25
CA GLU A 86 -1.29 5.72 7.35
C GLU A 86 0.20 5.38 7.10
N PRO A 87 0.57 4.26 6.46
CA PRO A 87 1.97 3.90 6.26
C PRO A 87 2.71 4.95 5.41
N ALA A 88 3.95 5.27 5.81
CA ALA A 88 4.84 6.10 5.01
C ALA A 88 5.36 5.31 3.80
N TYR A 89 4.61 5.36 2.69
CA TYR A 89 5.03 4.77 1.42
C TYR A 89 6.31 5.43 0.91
N CYS A 90 7.22 4.63 0.37
CA CYS A 90 8.43 5.15 -0.26
C CYS A 90 8.16 5.82 -1.61
N LYS A 91 7.08 5.41 -2.30
CA LYS A 91 6.69 5.94 -3.60
C LYS A 91 5.33 6.59 -3.49
N VAL A 92 5.22 7.81 -4.02
CA VAL A 92 3.95 8.55 -4.04
C VAL A 92 2.92 7.86 -4.93
N ASP A 93 3.36 7.21 -6.01
CA ASP A 93 2.48 6.44 -6.91
C ASP A 93 1.75 5.31 -6.19
N ASP A 94 2.38 4.66 -5.20
CA ASP A 94 1.74 3.59 -4.42
C ASP A 94 0.60 4.14 -3.56
N LEU A 95 0.83 5.29 -2.90
CA LEU A 95 -0.18 5.97 -2.10
C LEU A 95 -1.32 6.51 -2.98
N ALA A 96 -1.01 7.12 -4.12
CA ALA A 96 -2.00 7.59 -5.10
C ALA A 96 -2.89 6.44 -5.60
N THR A 97 -2.31 5.25 -5.83
CA THR A 97 -3.08 4.07 -6.23
C THR A 97 -4.12 3.68 -5.16
N VAL A 98 -3.76 3.74 -3.87
CA VAL A 98 -4.69 3.46 -2.76
C VAL A 98 -5.82 4.50 -2.71
N TRP A 99 -5.51 5.79 -2.87
CA TRP A 99 -6.51 6.85 -2.92
C TRP A 99 -7.49 6.68 -4.08
N CYS A 100 -6.99 6.37 -5.29
CA CYS A 100 -7.82 6.15 -6.46
C CYS A 100 -8.78 4.96 -6.25
N GLU A 101 -8.27 3.82 -5.78
CA GLU A 101 -9.09 2.63 -5.54
C GLU A 101 -10.13 2.85 -4.43
N TYR A 102 -9.80 3.63 -3.39
CA TYR A 102 -10.75 3.98 -2.35
C TYR A 102 -11.84 4.94 -2.87
N ALA A 103 -11.49 5.90 -3.74
CA ALA A 103 -12.48 6.75 -4.39
C ALA A 103 -13.41 5.94 -5.31
N GLU A 104 -12.86 5.02 -6.11
CA GLU A 104 -13.63 4.11 -6.96
C GLU A 104 -14.56 3.20 -6.14
N PHE A 105 -14.11 2.73 -4.97
CA PHE A 105 -14.94 1.98 -4.04
C PHE A 105 -16.17 2.80 -3.58
N GLU A 106 -15.99 4.03 -3.10
CA GLU A 106 -17.12 4.87 -2.68
C GLU A 106 -18.06 5.22 -3.84
N LEU A 107 -17.54 5.41 -5.05
CA LEU A 107 -18.35 5.61 -6.25
C LEU A 107 -19.21 4.38 -6.59
N ARG A 108 -18.64 3.16 -6.50
CA ARG A 108 -19.36 1.90 -6.72
C ARG A 108 -20.49 1.70 -5.71
N HIS A 109 -20.32 2.19 -4.48
CA HIS A 109 -21.32 2.11 -3.42
C HIS A 109 -22.30 3.28 -3.36
N ARG A 110 -22.37 4.12 -4.42
CA ARG A 110 -23.28 5.27 -4.54
C ARG A 110 -23.08 6.36 -3.48
N GLU A 111 -21.85 6.54 -3.00
CA GLU A 111 -21.47 7.61 -2.07
C GLU A 111 -20.53 8.64 -2.74
N PRO A 112 -20.97 9.35 -3.79
CA PRO A 112 -20.10 10.25 -4.56
C PRO A 112 -19.60 11.45 -3.75
N GLU A 113 -20.38 11.91 -2.75
CA GLU A 113 -19.94 13.00 -1.87
C GLU A 113 -18.75 12.60 -1.01
N ARG A 114 -18.70 11.35 -0.56
CA ARG A 114 -17.56 10.82 0.19
C ARG A 114 -16.35 10.69 -0.72
N ALA A 115 -16.52 10.13 -1.91
CA ALA A 115 -15.47 10.06 -2.92
C ALA A 115 -14.87 11.44 -3.24
N ARG A 116 -15.71 12.47 -3.36
CA ARG A 116 -15.27 13.85 -3.58
C ARG A 116 -14.47 14.39 -2.40
N LYS A 117 -14.94 14.23 -1.17
CA LYS A 117 -14.20 14.64 0.05
C LYS A 117 -12.87 13.89 0.17
N LEU A 118 -12.87 12.61 -0.18
CA LEU A 118 -11.69 11.77 -0.17
C LEU A 118 -10.65 12.27 -1.19
N MET A 119 -11.07 12.51 -2.42
CA MET A 119 -10.20 13.07 -3.46
C MET A 119 -9.73 14.49 -3.13
N GLN A 120 -10.58 15.31 -2.51
CA GLN A 120 -10.18 16.60 -1.96
C GLN A 120 -9.12 16.47 -0.87
N ARG A 121 -9.19 15.47 0.00
CA ARG A 121 -8.15 15.20 1.02
C ARG A 121 -6.86 14.68 0.39
N ALA A 122 -6.94 13.88 -0.66
CA ALA A 122 -5.78 13.40 -1.42
C ALA A 122 -5.06 14.52 -2.20
N THR A 123 -5.84 15.45 -2.75
CA THR A 123 -5.34 16.60 -3.54
C THR A 123 -5.14 17.86 -2.71
N ALA A 124 -5.57 17.85 -1.45
CA ALA A 124 -5.32 18.94 -0.51
C ALA A 124 -3.81 19.12 -0.41
N ALA A 125 -3.35 20.29 -0.82
CA ALA A 125 -1.95 20.65 -0.72
C ALA A 125 -1.50 20.43 0.73
N PRO A 126 -0.45 19.64 0.98
CA PRO A 126 0.07 19.52 2.33
C PRO A 126 0.44 20.92 2.85
N PRO A 127 0.23 21.23 4.15
CA PRO A 127 0.59 22.54 4.72
C PRO A 127 2.10 22.84 4.60
N ARG A 128 2.90 21.82 4.26
CA ARG A 128 4.29 21.95 3.82
C ARG A 128 4.43 21.29 2.45
N ARG A 129 4.90 22.05 1.45
CA ARG A 129 5.41 21.52 0.19
C ARG A 129 6.49 20.47 0.49
N SER A 130 6.16 19.20 0.37
CA SER A 130 7.15 18.13 0.31
C SER A 130 7.55 17.97 -1.14
N HIS A 131 8.81 18.28 -1.46
CA HIS A 131 9.36 18.11 -2.80
C HIS A 131 9.24 16.64 -3.23
N TYR A 132 8.71 16.43 -4.44
CA TYR A 132 8.49 15.08 -5.02
C TYR A 132 9.80 14.38 -5.41
N PHE A 133 10.93 15.10 -5.36
CA PHE A 133 12.29 14.60 -5.53
C PHE A 133 13.17 15.37 -4.53
N ASP A 134 13.73 14.71 -3.51
CA ASP A 134 14.82 15.31 -2.73
C ASP A 134 15.98 14.32 -2.63
N ASP A 135 16.83 14.39 -3.63
CA ASP A 135 18.20 13.88 -3.62
C ASP A 135 19.11 15.09 -3.91
N SER A 136 19.84 15.52 -2.90
CA SER A 136 21.02 16.43 -2.90
C SER A 136 20.81 17.95 -2.87
N GLU A 137 21.49 18.61 -1.92
CA GLU A 137 21.78 20.05 -1.98
C GLU A 137 22.44 20.46 -3.32
N PRO A 138 22.17 21.68 -3.85
CA PRO A 138 22.66 22.09 -5.17
C PRO A 138 24.18 22.34 -5.25
N VAL A 139 24.81 21.88 -6.34
CA VAL A 139 26.24 22.08 -6.69
C VAL A 139 26.65 23.55 -6.82
N GLN A 140 25.69 24.46 -7.01
CA GLN A 140 25.90 25.92 -7.04
C GLN A 140 26.45 26.46 -5.71
N TYR A 141 26.10 25.83 -4.58
CA TYR A 141 26.67 26.12 -3.26
C TYR A 141 28.11 25.60 -3.09
N ARG A 142 28.68 24.87 -4.06
CA ARG A 142 30.07 24.40 -4.02
C ARG A 142 31.03 25.25 -4.85
N VAL A 143 30.52 26.17 -5.67
CA VAL A 143 31.33 27.00 -6.58
C VAL A 143 32.21 28.00 -5.81
N TYR A 144 31.73 28.53 -4.68
CA TYR A 144 32.46 29.52 -3.87
C TYR A 144 33.72 28.96 -3.16
N LYS A 145 33.90 27.63 -3.13
CA LYS A 145 35.04 26.94 -2.50
C LYS A 145 36.13 26.52 -3.48
N SER A 146 36.00 26.83 -4.77
CA SER A 146 37.02 26.45 -5.74
C SER A 146 38.23 27.41 -5.69
N LEU A 147 39.40 26.87 -5.37
CA LEU A 147 40.73 27.52 -5.32
C LEU A 147 41.25 28.04 -6.69
N LYS A 148 40.36 28.23 -7.67
CA LYS A 148 40.69 28.81 -8.98
C LYS A 148 40.41 30.32 -9.05
N VAL A 149 39.92 30.93 -7.97
CA VAL A 149 39.70 32.39 -7.83
C VAL A 149 40.61 32.99 -6.74
N SER A 150 41.76 32.36 -6.48
CA SER A 150 42.87 32.90 -5.69
C SER A 150 44.16 32.73 -6.46
#